data_AF-M9R8W7-F1
#
_entry.id   AF-M9R8W7-F1
#
_cell.length_a   1.000
_cell.length_b   1.000
_cell.length_c   1.000
_cell.angle_alpha   90.00
_cell.angle_beta   90.00
_cell.angle_gamma   90.00
#
_symmetry.space_group_name_H-M   'P 1'
#
loop_
_entity.id
_entity.type
_entity.pdbx_description
1 polymer ?
#
loop_
_entity_poly.entity_id
_entity_poly.type
_entity_poly.pdbx_seq_one_letter_code
_entity_poly.pdbx_strand_id
1 'polypeptide(L)'
;MKARFTDEQIIAIIKEQESGEKTADVCRRHGISSATFYKYTSKYGGMEPSDAKRLRALEDENGKLKKLLAEQMLSSRDIAAQYPVRRGTMQCCETSIQKNGDARWEA
;
A
#
# COMPACT_ATOMS: atom_id res chain seq x y z
N MET A 1 8.68 -19.37 5.44
CA MET A 1 9.48 -19.67 6.64
C MET A 1 8.74 -19.09 7.85
N LYS A 2 8.38 -19.89 8.85
CA LYS A 2 7.65 -19.39 10.02
C LYS A 2 8.66 -18.77 10.99
N ALA A 3 8.48 -17.49 11.33
CA ALA A 3 9.33 -16.85 12.34
C ALA A 3 9.13 -17.56 13.70
N ARG A 4 10.23 -17.74 14.45
CA ARG A 4 10.18 -18.42 15.77
C ARG A 4 9.53 -17.55 16.84
N PHE A 5 9.65 -16.24 16.71
CA PHE A 5 9.08 -15.23 17.60
C PHE A 5 8.18 -14.30 16.81
N THR A 6 7.11 -13.79 17.44
CA THR A 6 6.30 -12.71 16.89
C THR A 6 6.99 -11.37 17.08
N ASP A 7 6.59 -10.35 16.32
CA ASP A 7 7.17 -9.01 16.42
C ASP A 7 6.99 -8.42 17.84
N GLU A 8 5.84 -8.70 18.48
CA GLU A 8 5.57 -8.27 19.86
C GLU A 8 6.49 -8.97 20.87
N GLN A 9 6.77 -10.25 20.68
CA GLN A 9 7.71 -10.99 21.52
C GLN A 9 9.14 -10.47 21.37
N ILE A 10 9.54 -10.13 20.13
CA ILE A 10 10.86 -9.55 19.86
C ILE A 10 11.00 -8.19 20.56
N ILE A 11 9.97 -7.35 20.52
CA ILE A 11 9.96 -6.07 21.22
C ILE A 11 10.04 -6.26 22.74
N ALA A 12 9.30 -7.22 23.30
CA ALA A 12 9.39 -7.53 24.73
C ALA A 12 10.82 -7.93 25.16
N ILE A 13 11.50 -8.74 24.36
CA ILE A 13 12.89 -9.14 24.59
C ILE A 13 13.84 -7.93 24.57
N ILE A 14 13.64 -6.99 23.64
CA ILE A 14 14.44 -5.75 23.58
C ILE A 14 14.20 -4.91 24.83
N LYS A 15 12.94 -4.78 25.26
CA LYS A 15 12.57 -4.03 26.46
C LYS A 15 13.16 -4.58 27.75
N GLU A 16 13.26 -5.91 27.88
CA GLU A 16 13.96 -6.54 29.01
C GLU A 16 15.41 -6.02 29.10
N GLN A 17 16.10 -5.87 27.98
CA GLN A 17 17.46 -5.30 27.95
C GLN A 17 17.46 -3.79 28.22
N GLU A 18 16.52 -3.04 27.66
CA GLU A 18 16.36 -1.59 27.92
C GLU A 18 16.04 -1.29 29.40
N SER A 19 15.40 -2.23 30.11
CA SER A 19 15.12 -2.12 31.54
C SER A 19 16.36 -2.29 32.45
N GLY A 20 17.52 -2.60 31.86
CA GLY A 20 18.81 -2.67 32.55
C GLY A 20 19.41 -4.08 32.64
N GLU A 21 18.78 -5.09 32.06
CA GLU A 21 19.36 -6.44 32.04
C GLU A 21 20.53 -6.55 31.06
N LYS A 22 21.50 -7.42 31.37
CA LYS A 22 22.64 -7.68 30.48
C LYS A 22 22.17 -8.44 29.26
N THR A 23 22.58 -7.99 28.08
CA THR A 23 22.27 -8.64 26.78
C THR A 23 22.61 -10.13 26.77
N ALA A 24 23.70 -10.54 27.43
CA ALA A 24 24.11 -11.94 27.50
C ALA A 24 23.09 -12.83 28.24
N ASP A 25 22.45 -12.31 29.28
CA ASP A 25 21.49 -13.05 30.10
C ASP A 25 20.14 -13.16 29.39
N VAL A 26 19.69 -12.07 28.76
CA VAL A 26 18.52 -12.03 27.87
C VAL A 26 18.69 -13.04 26.72
N CYS A 27 19.86 -13.04 26.07
CA CYS A 27 20.16 -13.97 24.98
C CYS A 27 20.10 -15.44 25.42
N ARG A 28 20.64 -15.76 26.60
CA ARG A 28 20.60 -17.13 27.15
C ARG A 28 19.18 -17.57 27.51
N ARG A 29 18.38 -16.69 28.11
CA ARG A 29 17.00 -16.98 28.52
C ARG A 29 16.10 -17.29 27.34
N HIS A 30 16.21 -16.48 26.28
CA HIS A 30 15.37 -16.60 25.09
C HIS A 30 15.98 -17.51 24.02
N GLY A 31 17.16 -18.09 24.26
CA GLY A 31 17.83 -18.99 23.32
C GLY A 31 18.22 -18.32 22.00
N ILE A 32 18.52 -17.02 22.03
CA ILE A 32 18.91 -16.22 20.86
C ILE A 32 20.41 -15.91 20.91
N SER A 33 21.04 -15.83 19.74
CA SER A 33 22.43 -15.34 19.66
C SER A 33 22.46 -13.83 19.80
N SER A 34 23.57 -13.29 20.30
CA SER A 34 23.80 -11.83 20.37
C SER A 34 23.65 -11.15 19.00
N ALA A 35 24.14 -11.79 17.94
CA ALA A 35 23.96 -11.30 16.57
C ALA A 35 22.49 -11.20 16.16
N THR A 36 21.64 -12.12 16.61
CA THR A 36 20.19 -12.06 16.36
C THR A 36 19.54 -10.95 17.17
N PHE A 37 19.95 -10.80 18.43
CA PHE A 37 19.49 -9.71 19.29
C PHE A 37 19.76 -8.34 18.65
N TYR A 38 20.97 -8.07 18.16
CA TYR A 38 21.29 -6.80 17.50
C TYR A 38 20.51 -6.55 16.20
N LYS A 39 20.20 -7.60 15.45
CA LYS A 39 19.29 -7.50 14.30
C LYS A 39 17.90 -7.07 14.75
N TYR A 40 17.40 -7.62 15.85
CA TYR A 40 16.12 -7.22 16.42
C TYR A 40 16.13 -5.76 16.90
N THR A 41 17.18 -5.33 17.61
CA THR A 41 17.31 -3.92 18.03
C THR A 41 17.37 -2.97 16.85
N SER A 42 18.02 -3.34 15.74
CA SER A 42 18.04 -2.49 14.54
C SER A 42 16.67 -2.34 13.84
N LYS A 43 15.79 -3.35 13.97
CA LYS A 43 14.50 -3.39 13.27
C LYS A 43 13.34 -2.89 14.13
N TYR A 44 13.39 -3.16 15.44
CA TYR A 44 12.30 -2.90 16.38
C TYR A 44 12.72 -2.08 17.61
N GLY A 45 13.98 -1.61 17.68
CA GLY A 45 14.45 -0.78 18.79
C GLY A 45 13.64 0.51 18.91
N GLY A 46 13.25 0.88 20.13
CA GLY A 46 12.40 2.05 20.40
C GLY A 46 10.94 1.92 19.95
N MET A 47 10.50 0.73 19.51
CA MET A 47 9.10 0.47 19.12
C MET A 47 8.32 -0.12 20.30
N GLU A 48 7.08 0.32 20.52
CA GLU A 48 6.18 -0.33 21.48
C GLU A 48 5.51 -1.59 20.88
N PRO A 49 5.16 -2.61 21.69
CA PRO A 49 4.44 -3.78 21.19
C PRO A 49 3.07 -3.41 20.58
N SER A 50 2.45 -2.30 21.03
CA SER A 50 1.25 -1.74 20.40
C SER A 50 1.50 -1.22 18.99
N ASP A 51 2.69 -0.66 18.75
CA ASP A 51 3.08 -0.09 17.45
C ASP A 51 3.31 -1.18 16.43
N ALA A 52 3.95 -2.29 16.82
CA ALA A 52 4.09 -3.47 15.95
C ALA A 52 2.73 -4.04 15.53
N LYS A 53 1.79 -4.16 16.47
CA LYS A 53 0.43 -4.63 16.18
C LYS A 53 -0.29 -3.69 15.21
N ARG A 54 -0.19 -2.38 15.42
CA ARG A 54 -0.78 -1.36 14.56
C ARG A 54 -0.15 -1.38 13.17
N LEU A 55 1.18 -1.49 13.09
CA LEU A 55 1.91 -1.55 11.83
C LEU A 55 1.47 -2.74 10.99
N ARG A 56 1.35 -3.92 11.59
CA ARG A 56 0.87 -5.13 10.89
C ARG A 56 -0.54 -4.97 10.35
N ALA A 57 -1.46 -4.40 11.13
CA ALA A 57 -2.82 -4.14 10.69
C ALA A 57 -2.85 -3.18 9.49
N LEU A 58 -2.04 -2.12 9.54
CA LEU A 58 -1.91 -1.16 8.44
C LEU A 58 -1.29 -1.79 7.18
N GLU A 59 -0.31 -2.66 7.33
CA GLU A 59 0.28 -3.40 6.20
C GLU A 59 -0.74 -4.34 5.53
N ASP A 60 -1.53 -5.06 6.32
CA ASP A 60 -2.59 -5.94 5.83
C ASP A 60 -3.68 -5.15 5.08
N GLU A 61 -4.10 -4.01 5.64
CA GLU A 61 -5.06 -3.11 4.99
C GLU A 61 -4.49 -2.51 3.69
N ASN A 62 -3.24 -2.04 3.71
CA ASN A 62 -2.57 -1.51 2.52
C ASN A 62 -2.48 -2.57 1.41
N GLY A 63 -2.18 -3.83 1.78
CA GLY A 63 -2.19 -4.96 0.86
C GLY A 63 -3.55 -5.21 0.24
N LYS A 64 -4.63 -5.21 1.03
CA LYS A 64 -6.01 -5.34 0.55
C LYS A 64 -6.39 -4.18 -0.39
N LEU A 65 -6.10 -2.95 0.01
CA LEU A 65 -6.40 -1.75 -0.77
C LEU A 65 -5.69 -1.75 -2.11
N LYS A 66 -4.40 -2.11 -2.16
CA LYS A 66 -3.65 -2.24 -3.42
C LYS A 66 -4.26 -3.30 -4.34
N LYS A 67 -4.74 -4.41 -3.78
CA LYS A 67 -5.38 -5.48 -4.55
C LYS A 67 -6.69 -5.02 -5.17
N LEU A 68 -7.55 -4.37 -4.37
CA LEU A 68 -8.81 -3.79 -4.84
C LEU A 68 -8.57 -2.69 -5.87
N LEU A 69 -7.54 -1.87 -5.68
CA LEU A 69 -7.17 -0.83 -6.64
C LEU A 69 -6.74 -1.44 -7.98
N ALA A 70 -5.90 -2.48 -7.95
CA ALA A 70 -5.49 -3.18 -9.15
C ALA A 70 -6.69 -3.81 -9.88
N GLU A 71 -7.61 -4.44 -9.14
CA GLU A 71 -8.85 -5.01 -9.69
C GLU A 71 -9.75 -3.94 -10.32
N GLN A 72 -9.93 -2.79 -9.64
CA GLN A 72 -10.66 -1.65 -10.18
C GLN A 72 -10.01 -1.05 -11.44
N MET A 73 -8.68 -0.93 -11.47
CA MET A 73 -7.95 -0.45 -12.64
C MET A 73 -8.11 -1.39 -13.84
N LEU A 74 -8.09 -2.71 -13.60
CA LEU A 74 -8.37 -3.70 -14.64
C LEU A 74 -9.81 -3.58 -15.15
N SER A 75 -10.79 -3.56 -14.24
CA SER A 75 -12.20 -3.38 -14.61
C SER A 75 -12.44 -2.10 -15.40
N SER A 76 -11.84 -0.99 -14.99
CA SER A 76 -11.97 0.30 -15.67
C SER A 76 -11.38 0.26 -17.07
N ARG A 77 -10.23 -0.41 -17.24
CA ARG A 77 -9.60 -0.62 -18.54
C ARG A 77 -10.47 -1.50 -19.44
N ASP A 78 -11.03 -2.57 -18.91
CA ASP A 78 -11.86 -3.51 -19.65
C ASP A 78 -13.18 -2.83 -20.11
N ILE A 79 -13.77 -1.99 -19.24
CA ILE A 79 -14.91 -1.13 -19.60
C ILE A 79 -14.55 -0.14 -20.71
N ALA A 80 -13.38 0.52 -20.63
CA ALA A 80 -12.93 1.46 -21.65
C ALA A 80 -12.64 0.77 -23.00
N ALA A 81 -12.20 -0.48 -22.98
CA ALA A 81 -12.04 -1.30 -24.19
C ALA A 81 -13.39 -1.74 -24.77
N GLN A 82 -14.36 -2.08 -23.92
CA GLN A 82 -15.70 -2.48 -24.33
C GLN A 82 -16.52 -1.31 -24.91
N TYR A 83 -16.34 -0.10 -24.39
CA TYR A 83 -17.06 1.10 -24.79
C TYR A 83 -16.08 2.22 -25.15
N PRO A 84 -15.43 2.16 -26.33
CA PRO A 84 -14.54 3.22 -26.76
C PRO A 84 -15.34 4.51 -26.96
N VAL A 85 -15.14 5.48 -26.07
CA VAL A 85 -15.64 6.84 -26.28
C VAL A 85 -14.92 7.36 -27.53
N ARG A 86 -15.66 7.54 -28.63
CA ARG A 86 -15.12 8.20 -29.82
C ARG A 86 -14.67 9.59 -29.38
N ARG A 87 -13.36 9.82 -29.28
CA ARG A 87 -12.81 11.18 -29.26
C ARG A 87 -13.23 11.78 -30.59
N GLY A 88 -14.32 12.56 -30.56
CA GLY A 88 -14.71 13.35 -31.71
C GLY A 88 -13.52 14.25 -32.03
N THR A 89 -12.80 13.93 -33.11
CA THR A 89 -11.99 14.95 -33.77
C THR A 89 -13.01 15.98 -34.21
N MET A 90 -12.96 17.16 -33.61
CA MET A 90 -13.62 18.34 -34.16
C MET A 90 -12.88 18.63 -35.47
N GLN A 91 -13.20 17.86 -36.51
CA GLN A 91 -12.80 18.18 -37.86
C GLN A 91 -13.66 19.41 -38.20
N CYS A 92 -13.08 20.60 -38.06
CA CYS A 92 -13.61 21.77 -38.73
C CYS A 92 -13.78 21.39 -40.21
N CYS A 93 -15.02 21.25 -40.66
CA CYS A 93 -15.31 21.30 -42.08
C CYS A 93 -15.02 22.72 -42.54
N GLU A 94 -13.78 22.98 -42.99
CA GLU A 94 -13.56 24.00 -44.01
C GLU A 94 -14.22 23.49 -45.29
N THR A 95 -15.53 23.69 -45.40
CA THR A 95 -16.23 23.49 -46.66
C THR A 95 -17.28 24.59 -46.78
N SER A 96 -16.80 25.67 -47.39
CA SER A 96 -17.55 26.60 -48.23
C SER A 96 -18.98 26.90 -47.80
N ILE A 97 -19.16 28.10 -47.25
CA ILE A 97 -20.43 28.82 -47.21
C ILE A 97 -20.99 28.88 -48.64
N GLN A 98 -21.87 27.95 -49.00
CA GLN A 98 -22.82 28.15 -50.07
C GLN A 98 -24.11 28.64 -49.43
N LYS A 99 -24.29 29.96 -49.54
CA LYS A 99 -25.60 30.61 -49.40
C LYS A 99 -26.60 29.81 -50.21
N ASN A 100 -27.71 29.38 -49.60
CA ASN A 100 -29.05 29.42 -50.18
C ASN A 100 -30.10 28.97 -49.15
N GLY A 101 -31.01 29.89 -48.84
CA GLY A 101 -32.43 29.62 -48.62
C GLY A 101 -32.85 28.98 -47.29
N ASP A 102 -33.45 29.81 -46.43
CA ASP A 102 -34.55 29.48 -45.53
C ASP A 102 -34.39 28.29 -44.56
N ALA A 103 -33.93 28.60 -43.34
CA ALA A 103 -34.34 27.86 -42.15
C ALA A 103 -34.49 28.82 -40.97
N ARG A 104 -35.68 29.41 -40.86
CA ARG A 104 -36.17 30.05 -39.63
C ARG A 104 -36.38 28.96 -38.59
N TRP A 105 -35.57 28.94 -37.54
CA TRP A 105 -35.88 28.22 -36.32
C TRP A 105 -36.57 29.21 -35.38
N GLU A 106 -37.84 28.97 -35.07
CA GLU A 106 -38.50 29.63 -33.94
C GLU A 106 -38.17 28.87 -32.66
N ALA A 107 -38.05 29.64 -31.57
CA ALA A 107 -37.57 29.22 -30.25
C ALA A 107 -38.57 28.37 -29.47
#